data_AF-A0A0F9CIZ8-F1
#
_entry.id   AF-A0A0F9CIZ8-F1
#
_cell.length_a   1.000
_cell.length_b   1.000
_cell.length_c   1.000
_cell.angle_alpha   90.00
_cell.angle_beta   90.00
_cell.angle_gamma   90.00
#
_symmetry.space_group_name_H-M   'P 1'
#
loop_
_entity.id
_entity.type
_entity.pdbx_description
1 polymer ?
#
loop_
_entity_poly.entity_id
_entity_poly.type
_entity_poly.pdbx_seq_one_letter_code
_entity_poly.pdbx_strand_id
1 'polypeptide(L)'
;MKMKKTRVAVTISMPQDMAEEYDKLAKRMAKNRSVLFREMFLAYKKHALEKEFRELQTYGVTLAREKGLFTESDVEKLVFQGR
;
A
#
# COMPACT_ATOMS: atom_id res chain seq x y z
N MET A 1 24.14 -26.13 -3.85
CA MET A 1 23.32 -24.91 -4.08
C MET A 1 23.37 -24.05 -2.82
N LYS A 2 23.88 -22.81 -2.88
CA LYS A 2 23.87 -21.91 -1.70
C LYS A 2 22.41 -21.56 -1.37
N MET A 3 21.92 -21.96 -0.20
CA MET A 3 20.65 -21.47 0.34
C MET A 3 20.71 -19.94 0.40
N LYS A 4 19.89 -19.26 -0.42
CA LYS A 4 19.67 -17.81 -0.31
C LYS A 4 19.14 -17.54 1.09
N LYS A 5 19.88 -16.78 1.92
CA LYS A 5 19.38 -16.35 3.22
C LYS A 5 18.08 -15.56 3.00
N THR A 6 16.99 -16.03 3.61
CA THR A 6 15.63 -15.48 3.43
C THR A 6 15.37 -14.20 4.24
N ARG A 7 16.32 -13.78 5.09
CA ARG A 7 16.19 -12.60 5.95
C ARG A 7 17.49 -11.81 5.98
N VAL A 8 17.35 -10.49 5.92
CA VAL A 8 18.43 -9.51 6.08
C VAL A 8 18.16 -8.73 7.36
N ALA A 9 19.16 -8.57 8.22
CA ALA A 9 19.06 -7.73 9.40
C ALA A 9 19.12 -6.27 8.98
N VAL A 10 18.20 -5.46 9.51
CA VAL A 10 18.12 -4.02 9.25
C VAL A 10 18.19 -3.31 10.60
N THR A 11 19.14 -2.39 10.73
CA THR A 11 19.25 -1.50 11.89
C THR A 11 18.61 -0.17 11.53
N ILE A 12 17.71 0.30 12.37
CA ILE A 12 17.03 1.59 12.22
C ILE A 12 17.21 2.39 13.51
N SER A 13 17.40 3.70 13.36
CA SER A 13 17.40 4.64 14.47
C SER A 13 16.03 5.29 14.58
N MET A 14 15.56 5.52 15.81
CA MET A 14 14.32 6.24 16.09
C MET A 14 14.47 7.01 17.40
N PRO A 15 13.65 8.06 17.63
CA PRO A 15 13.58 8.74 18.90
C PRO A 15 13.39 7.78 20.08
N GLN A 16 13.96 8.11 21.25
CA GLN A 16 13.96 7.22 22.41
C GLN A 16 12.54 6.89 22.88
N ASP A 17 11.70 7.91 23.01
CA ASP A 17 10.28 7.80 23.35
C ASP A 17 9.55 6.85 22.40
N MET A 18 9.79 6.99 21.10
CA MET A 18 9.21 6.11 20.08
C MET A 18 9.69 4.66 20.24
N ALA A 19 10.98 4.43 20.54
CA ALA A 19 11.49 3.08 20.77
C ALA A 19 10.83 2.42 22.00
N GLU A 20 10.61 3.18 23.07
CA GLU A 20 9.94 2.71 24.28
C GLU A 20 8.45 2.40 24.01
N GLU A 21 7.76 3.26 23.27
CA GLU A 21 6.37 3.02 22.85
C GLU A 21 6.25 1.80 21.94
N TYR A 22 7.19 1.64 21.01
CA TYR A 22 7.26 0.50 20.12
C TYR A 22 7.38 -0.82 20.89
N ASP A 23 8.22 -0.84 21.92
CA ASP A 23 8.37 -2.00 22.82
C ASP A 23 7.10 -2.30 23.61
N LYS A 24 6.47 -1.27 24.17
CA LYS A 24 5.20 -1.41 24.90
C LYS A 24 4.13 -1.97 23.98
N LEU A 25 4.06 -1.48 22.74
CA LEU A 25 3.11 -1.94 21.72
C LEU A 25 3.36 -3.41 21.36
N ALA A 26 4.61 -3.79 21.10
CA ALA A 26 4.98 -5.17 20.77
C ALA A 26 4.56 -6.14 21.89
N LYS A 27 4.87 -5.79 23.15
CA LYS A 27 4.47 -6.57 24.33
C LYS A 27 2.95 -6.68 24.44
N ARG A 28 2.23 -5.57 24.32
CA ARG A 28 0.75 -5.53 24.37
C ARG A 28 0.10 -6.42 23.31
N MET A 29 0.73 -6.53 22.14
CA MET A 29 0.25 -7.36 21.03
C MET A 29 0.79 -8.80 21.05
N ALA A 30 1.52 -9.21 22.10
CA ALA A 30 2.19 -10.50 22.19
C ALA A 30 3.12 -10.81 20.99
N LYS A 31 3.83 -9.78 20.50
CA LYS A 31 4.72 -9.84 19.33
C LYS A 31 6.14 -9.46 19.71
N ASN A 32 7.11 -10.00 18.97
CA ASN A 32 8.47 -9.45 19.00
C ASN A 32 8.60 -8.24 18.05
N ARG A 33 9.66 -7.45 18.26
CA ARG A 33 9.94 -6.24 17.47
C ARG A 33 9.93 -6.50 15.97
N SER A 34 10.55 -7.56 15.48
CA SER A 34 10.63 -7.83 14.03
C SER A 34 9.28 -8.26 13.43
N VAL A 35 8.40 -8.89 14.19
CA VAL A 35 7.04 -9.25 13.75
C VAL A 35 6.19 -8.00 13.64
N LEU A 36 6.15 -7.18 14.70
CA LEU A 36 5.40 -5.93 14.69
C LEU A 36 5.85 -5.01 13.53
N PHE A 37 7.17 -4.90 13.30
CA PHE A 37 7.71 -4.04 12.24
C PHE A 37 7.24 -4.50 10.86
N ARG A 38 7.28 -5.80 10.59
CA ARG A 38 6.84 -6.35 9.30
C ARG A 38 5.36 -6.12 9.05
N GLU A 39 4.52 -6.29 10.07
CA GLU A 39 3.10 -6.04 9.93
C GLU A 39 2.80 -4.55 9.71
N MET A 40 3.45 -3.67 10.47
CA MET A 40 3.34 -2.22 10.27
C MET A 40 3.80 -1.82 8.87
N PHE A 41 4.91 -2.37 8.39
CA PHE A 41 5.42 -2.12 7.05
C PHE A 41 4.41 -2.55 5.96
N LEU A 42 3.82 -3.73 6.09
CA LEU A 42 2.80 -4.22 5.15
C LEU A 42 1.53 -3.37 5.21
N ALA A 43 1.10 -2.97 6.40
CA ALA A 43 -0.04 -2.08 6.58
C ALA A 43 0.21 -0.71 5.93
N TYR A 44 1.40 -0.14 6.12
CA TYR A 44 1.80 1.11 5.48
C TYR A 44 1.84 0.98 3.95
N LYS A 45 2.41 -0.10 3.42
CA LYS A 45 2.42 -0.37 1.97
C LYS A 45 0.99 -0.46 1.41
N LYS A 46 0.09 -1.17 2.10
CA LYS A 46 -1.32 -1.28 1.68
C LYS A 46 -1.99 0.09 1.66
N HIS A 47 -1.78 0.90 2.71
CA HIS A 47 -2.33 2.24 2.79
C HIS A 47 -1.84 3.16 1.66
N ALA A 48 -0.55 3.11 1.34
CA ALA A 48 0.02 3.87 0.23
C ALA A 48 -0.60 3.49 -1.13
N LEU A 49 -0.73 2.18 -1.40
CA LEU A 49 -1.36 1.69 -2.62
C LEU A 49 -2.85 2.06 -2.71
N GLU A 50 -3.57 1.99 -1.58
CA GLU A 50 -4.98 2.40 -1.53
C GLU A 50 -5.15 3.89 -1.81
N LYS A 51 -4.24 4.73 -1.29
CA LYS A 51 -4.22 6.17 -1.58
C LYS A 51 -4.02 6.43 -3.08
N GLU A 52 -2.99 5.82 -3.67
CA GLU A 52 -2.70 5.96 -5.10
C GLU A 52 -3.89 5.49 -5.96
N PHE A 53 -4.48 4.33 -5.62
CA PHE A 53 -5.65 3.81 -6.32
C PHE A 53 -6.83 4.78 -6.28
N ARG A 54 -7.13 5.38 -5.12
CA ARG A 54 -8.23 6.35 -4.98
C ARG A 54 -7.97 7.65 -5.74
N GLU A 55 -6.72 8.10 -5.80
CA GLU A 55 -6.33 9.26 -6.61
C GLU A 55 -6.57 8.99 -8.10
N LEU A 56 -6.11 7.84 -8.60
CA LEU A 56 -6.38 7.39 -9.98
C LEU A 56 -7.86 7.25 -10.28
N GLN A 57 -8.63 6.69 -9.34
CA GLN A 57 -10.08 6.53 -9.50
C GLN A 57 -10.77 7.90 -9.57
N THR A 58 -10.38 8.86 -8.72
CA THR A 58 -10.93 10.21 -8.72
C THR A 58 -10.65 10.93 -10.04
N TYR A 59 -9.42 10.84 -10.53
CA TYR A 59 -9.04 11.35 -11.83
C TYR A 59 -9.86 10.71 -12.96
N GLY A 60 -9.95 9.37 -12.98
CA GLY A 60 -10.68 8.62 -14.00
C GLY A 60 -12.17 8.93 -14.03
N VAL A 61 -12.82 9.02 -12.86
CA VAL A 61 -14.24 9.40 -12.74
C VAL A 61 -14.48 10.81 -13.27
N THR A 62 -13.57 11.74 -13.00
CA THR A 62 -13.69 13.13 -13.48
C THR A 62 -13.63 13.17 -15.00
N LEU A 63 -12.62 12.52 -15.59
CA LEU A 63 -12.44 12.44 -17.04
C LEU A 63 -13.59 11.69 -17.73
N ALA A 64 -14.08 10.61 -17.12
CA ALA A 64 -15.21 9.84 -17.66
C ALA A 64 -16.49 10.68 -17.71
N ARG A 65 -16.77 11.45 -16.65
CA ARG A 65 -17.92 12.37 -16.62
C ARG A 65 -17.82 13.47 -17.67
N GLU A 66 -16.65 14.09 -17.83
CA GLU A 66 -16.40 15.08 -18.89
C GLU A 66 -16.62 14.51 -20.29
N LYS A 67 -16.34 13.22 -20.49
CA LYS A 67 -16.53 12.50 -21.76
C LYS A 67 -17.89 11.80 -21.89
N GLY A 68 -18.76 11.89 -20.90
CA GLY A 68 -20.06 11.21 -20.89
C GLY A 68 -19.98 9.68 -20.88
N LEU A 69 -18.90 9.11 -20.33
CA LEU A 69 -18.68 7.66 -20.21
C LEU A 69 -19.15 7.18 -18.83
N PHE A 70 -20.12 6.26 -18.79
CA PHE A 70 -20.67 5.77 -17.51
C PHE A 70 -20.65 4.26 -17.38
N THR A 71 -20.42 3.55 -18.48
CA THR A 71 -20.40 2.09 -18.54
C THR A 71 -19.16 1.59 -19.24
N GLU A 72 -18.81 0.32 -19.02
CA GLU A 72 -17.74 -0.35 -19.76
C GLU A 72 -18.00 -0.34 -21.28
N SER A 73 -19.26 -0.46 -21.70
CA SER A 73 -19.64 -0.38 -23.12
C SER A 73 -19.36 0.99 -23.73
N ASP A 74 -19.48 2.08 -22.97
CA ASP A 74 -19.13 3.42 -23.47
C ASP A 74 -17.63 3.53 -23.73
N VAL A 75 -16.81 2.91 -22.87
CA VAL A 75 -15.37 2.82 -23.03
C VAL A 75 -15.01 1.98 -24.26
N GLU A 76 -15.63 0.81 -24.41
CA GLU A 76 -15.42 -0.05 -25.58
C GLU A 76 -15.77 0.67 -26.88
N LYS A 77 -16.93 1.33 -26.94
CA LYS A 77 -17.31 2.14 -28.11
C LYS A 77 -16.27 3.21 -28.40
N LEU A 78 -15.81 3.95 -27.40
CA LEU A 78 -14.80 4.99 -27.58
C LEU A 78 -13.46 4.43 -28.10
N VAL A 79 -13.01 3.27 -27.60
CA VAL A 79 -11.72 2.66 -27.96
C VAL A 79 -11.76 1.97 -29.32
N PHE A 80 -12.89 1.32 -29.65
CA PHE A 80 -13.02 0.47 -30.84
C PHE A 80 -13.78 1.11 -32.00
N GLN A 81 -14.24 2.36 -31.87
CA GLN A 81 -15.02 3.07 -32.90
C GLN A 81 -14.35 3.19 -34.29
N GLY A 82 -13.05 2.86 -34.44
CA GLY A 82 -12.30 2.94 -35.70
C GLY A 82 -11.55 1.67 -36.10
N ARG A 83 -11.91 0.51 -35.55
CA ARG A 83 -11.41 -0.82 -35.95
C ARG A 83 -12.54 -1.63 -36.56
#